data_AF-A0A1B8QD56-F1
#
_entry.id   AF-A0A1B8QD56-F1
#
_cell.length_a   1.000
_cell.length_b   1.000
_cell.length_c   1.000
_cell.angle_alpha   90.00
_cell.angle_beta   90.00
_cell.angle_gamma   90.00
#
_symmetry.space_group_name_H-M   'P 1'
#
loop_
_entity.id
_entity.type
_entity.pdbx_description
1 polymer ?
#
loop_
_entity_poly.entity_id
_entity_poly.type
_entity_poly.pdbx_seq_one_letter_code
_entity_poly.pdbx_strand_id
1 'polypeptide(L)'
;MRPAEHGNSKALPIIAALVLGGLALSPIFLHSFGNAPQAAEFGRSAFTQTDGAPTANGIHPASDEDTKVGYSLGYMMGSNVHDVASDLRVQDIVQGLQDGFANKPTNMTPEQMQQTVMAYEQRQTAKMLQDNLAKGEAFLAQNAKKPNIKTTASGLQYEVLQEGTGAKPKATDIVAVQYEGKTIDGKVFDSSAKHGGEPVVFPLNQVIPGWTEGVQLMNEGAKYRFYIPAKLAYGEQGAPGAIEPNSVLIFDIELVKVNPPTDNPAEPQGAVQGQEQGLDAATMAELQRQLEAQMGAASAAQ
;
A
#
# COMPACT_ATOMS: atom_id res chain seq x y z
N MET A 1 29.31 3.27 -59.74
CA MET A 1 28.84 2.00 -59.13
C MET A 1 29.35 1.93 -57.70
N ARG A 2 28.48 2.24 -56.75
CA ARG A 2 28.58 1.95 -55.31
C ARG A 2 27.14 1.73 -54.86
N PRO A 3 26.76 0.57 -54.29
CA PRO A 3 25.39 0.41 -53.80
C PRO A 3 25.22 1.11 -52.45
N ALA A 4 24.04 1.69 -52.31
CA ALA A 4 23.50 2.34 -51.13
C ALA A 4 22.97 1.32 -50.09
N GLU A 5 22.73 1.84 -48.89
CA GLU A 5 22.08 1.22 -47.72
C GLU A 5 20.87 0.32 -48.05
N HIS A 6 20.55 -0.63 -47.17
CA HIS A 6 19.24 -0.77 -46.51
C HIS A 6 19.38 -1.65 -45.25
N GLY A 7 18.75 -1.19 -44.17
CA GLY A 7 18.91 -1.72 -42.82
C GLY A 7 18.15 -3.01 -42.50
N ASN A 8 18.44 -3.54 -41.32
CA ASN A 8 17.48 -4.29 -40.52
C ASN A 8 17.89 -4.18 -39.03
N SER A 9 17.41 -3.11 -38.40
CA SER A 9 17.36 -3.01 -36.94
C SER A 9 16.31 -3.98 -36.43
N LYS A 10 16.73 -5.12 -35.85
CA LYS A 10 15.85 -5.97 -35.07
C LYS A 10 15.87 -5.45 -33.63
N ALA A 11 14.91 -4.58 -33.33
CA ALA A 11 14.57 -4.22 -31.96
C ALA A 11 14.23 -5.50 -31.17
N LEU A 12 14.94 -5.72 -30.06
CA LEU A 12 14.61 -6.73 -29.07
C LEU A 12 13.35 -6.29 -28.31
N PRO A 13 12.34 -7.15 -28.12
CA PRO A 13 11.20 -6.82 -27.29
C PRO A 13 11.65 -6.76 -25.82
N ILE A 14 11.50 -5.58 -25.24
CA ILE A 14 11.54 -5.36 -23.80
C ILE A 14 10.39 -6.17 -23.19
N ILE A 15 10.69 -7.21 -22.41
CA ILE A 15 9.72 -7.82 -21.51
C ILE A 15 10.25 -7.65 -20.10
N ALA A 16 9.82 -6.56 -19.48
CA ALA A 16 9.83 -6.40 -18.04
C ALA A 16 8.76 -7.34 -17.45
N ALA A 17 9.15 -8.24 -16.56
CA ALA A 17 8.24 -9.01 -15.73
C ALA A 17 8.77 -9.01 -14.29
N LEU A 18 8.44 -7.94 -13.58
CA LEU A 18 8.45 -7.80 -12.13
C LEU A 18 7.33 -8.65 -11.54
N VAL A 19 7.64 -9.65 -10.70
CA VAL A 19 6.75 -10.07 -9.60
C VAL A 19 7.61 -10.52 -8.41
N LEU A 20 7.77 -9.60 -7.45
CA LEU A 20 8.14 -9.89 -6.06
C LEU A 20 6.92 -10.44 -5.32
N GLY A 21 7.16 -11.29 -4.30
CA GLY A 21 6.31 -11.54 -3.14
C GLY A 21 4.78 -11.54 -3.33
N GLY A 22 4.17 -12.72 -3.40
CA GLY A 22 2.75 -12.88 -3.05
C GLY A 22 1.87 -13.76 -3.95
N LEU A 23 2.31 -14.13 -5.17
CA LEU A 23 1.47 -14.89 -6.10
C LEU A 23 2.21 -16.08 -6.76
N ALA A 24 2.75 -16.99 -5.94
CA ALA A 24 3.31 -18.25 -6.45
C ALA A 24 2.26 -19.38 -6.58
N LEU A 25 0.96 -19.07 -6.65
CA LEU A 25 -0.11 -20.08 -6.76
C LEU A 25 -1.19 -19.72 -7.79
N SER A 26 -0.82 -19.34 -9.01
CA SER A 26 -1.76 -19.38 -10.14
C SER A 26 -1.26 -20.35 -11.23
N PRO A 27 -2.10 -21.28 -11.75
CA PRO A 27 -1.69 -22.26 -12.76
C PRO A 27 -1.17 -21.67 -14.09
N ILE A 28 -1.39 -20.38 -14.31
CA ILE A 28 -0.97 -19.66 -15.54
C ILE A 28 0.55 -19.41 -15.54
N PHE A 29 1.18 -19.31 -14.36
CA PHE A 29 2.62 -19.03 -14.25
C PHE A 29 3.51 -20.22 -14.65
N LEU A 30 3.03 -21.46 -14.51
CA LEU A 30 3.76 -22.67 -14.87
C LEU A 30 3.75 -22.99 -16.37
N HIS A 31 2.83 -22.42 -17.16
CA HIS A 31 2.79 -22.68 -18.61
C HIS A 31 3.77 -21.82 -19.43
N SER A 32 4.29 -20.72 -18.89
CA SER A 32 5.21 -19.83 -19.63
C SER A 32 6.69 -20.25 -19.55
N PHE A 33 7.04 -21.15 -18.63
CA PHE A 33 8.38 -21.74 -18.52
C PHE A 33 8.43 -23.24 -18.89
N GLY A 34 7.33 -23.77 -19.42
CA GLY A 34 7.29 -25.13 -19.95
C GLY A 34 8.13 -25.25 -21.22
N ASN A 35 9.27 -25.96 -21.11
CA ASN A 35 10.13 -26.44 -22.19
C ASN A 35 11.14 -25.47 -22.85
N ALA A 36 11.83 -24.63 -22.09
CA ALA A 36 13.08 -24.03 -22.55
C ALA A 36 14.29 -24.71 -21.87
N PRO A 37 15.04 -25.63 -22.53
CA PRO A 37 16.27 -26.19 -21.98
C PRO A 37 17.33 -25.12 -21.62
N GLN A 38 17.23 -23.94 -22.23
CA GLN A 38 18.11 -22.79 -21.99
C GLN A 38 17.91 -22.13 -20.62
N ALA A 39 16.71 -22.18 -20.02
CA ALA A 39 16.47 -21.65 -18.68
C ALA A 39 17.11 -22.56 -17.60
N ALA A 40 17.13 -23.86 -17.85
CA ALA A 40 17.79 -24.85 -16.99
C ALA A 40 19.33 -24.81 -17.13
N GLU A 41 19.87 -24.50 -18.31
CA GLU A 41 21.30 -24.30 -18.53
C GLU A 41 21.82 -22.99 -17.93
N PHE A 42 21.10 -21.87 -18.10
CA PHE A 42 21.44 -20.57 -17.52
C PHE A 42 21.62 -20.65 -16.00
N GLY A 43 20.75 -21.42 -15.32
CA GLY A 43 20.88 -21.63 -13.89
C GLY A 43 22.12 -22.46 -13.50
N ARG A 44 22.52 -23.44 -14.33
CA ARG A 44 23.68 -24.28 -14.04
C ARG A 44 24.99 -23.55 -14.31
N SER A 45 25.13 -22.77 -15.37
CA SER A 45 26.40 -22.06 -15.66
C SER A 45 26.68 -20.88 -14.74
N ALA A 46 25.66 -20.11 -14.36
CA ALA A 46 25.83 -18.91 -13.54
C ALA A 46 26.25 -19.20 -12.07
N PHE A 47 26.04 -20.43 -11.57
CA PHE A 47 26.29 -20.77 -10.16
C PHE A 47 27.21 -21.98 -9.93
N THR A 48 27.68 -22.65 -10.99
CA THR A 48 28.67 -23.76 -10.86
C THR A 48 30.11 -23.29 -11.01
N GLN A 49 30.36 -22.04 -11.39
CA GLN A 49 31.71 -21.48 -11.43
C GLN A 49 32.14 -21.12 -10.00
N THR A 50 32.77 -22.07 -9.31
CA THR A 50 33.44 -21.89 -8.02
C THR A 50 34.78 -21.16 -8.13
N ASP A 51 34.98 -20.35 -9.16
CA ASP A 51 36.17 -19.51 -9.29
C ASP A 51 35.96 -18.22 -8.50
N GLY A 52 36.00 -18.36 -7.17
CA GLY A 52 36.00 -17.27 -6.22
C GLY A 52 34.72 -16.43 -6.27
N ALA A 53 33.85 -16.58 -5.28
CA ALA A 53 32.71 -15.68 -5.09
C ALA A 53 33.18 -14.22 -5.31
N PRO A 54 32.66 -13.49 -6.30
CA PRO A 54 33.04 -12.11 -6.49
C PRO A 54 32.67 -11.39 -5.20
N THR A 55 33.68 -10.98 -4.44
CA THR A 55 33.49 -10.12 -3.27
C THR A 55 32.69 -8.90 -3.73
N ALA A 56 31.83 -8.33 -2.87
CA ALA A 56 30.99 -7.17 -3.21
C ALA A 56 31.76 -5.99 -3.85
N ASN A 57 33.10 -5.93 -3.70
CA ASN A 57 34.01 -5.00 -4.36
C ASN A 57 34.35 -5.32 -5.84
N GLY A 58 33.78 -6.38 -6.43
CA GLY A 58 34.13 -6.88 -7.78
C GLY A 58 33.04 -6.73 -8.85
N ILE A 59 31.84 -6.31 -8.49
CA ILE A 59 30.76 -6.08 -9.46
C ILE A 59 30.84 -4.65 -9.98
N HIS A 60 31.12 -4.50 -11.27
CA HIS A 60 31.33 -3.21 -11.91
C HIS A 60 30.38 -3.06 -13.11
N PRO A 61 30.00 -1.84 -13.54
CA PRO A 61 29.21 -1.65 -14.76
C PRO A 61 29.80 -2.31 -16.02
N ALA A 62 31.11 -2.56 -16.03
CA ALA A 62 31.84 -3.24 -17.10
C ALA A 62 31.86 -4.78 -16.99
N SER A 63 31.28 -5.37 -15.94
CA SER A 63 31.09 -6.83 -15.85
C SER A 63 30.22 -7.35 -17.00
N ASP A 64 30.35 -8.64 -17.31
CA ASP A 64 29.51 -9.30 -18.29
C ASP A 64 28.02 -9.25 -17.91
N GLU A 65 27.16 -9.48 -18.88
CA GLU A 65 25.71 -9.32 -18.73
C GLU A 65 25.12 -10.27 -17.69
N ASP A 66 25.53 -11.54 -17.71
CA ASP A 66 25.02 -12.57 -16.80
C ASP A 66 25.40 -12.24 -15.34
N THR A 67 26.64 -11.80 -15.10
CA THR A 67 27.09 -11.33 -13.80
C THR A 67 26.26 -10.14 -13.29
N LYS A 68 25.96 -9.17 -14.16
CA LYS A 68 25.13 -8.02 -13.79
C LYS A 68 23.70 -8.41 -13.49
N VAL A 69 23.12 -9.33 -14.28
CA VAL A 69 21.76 -9.83 -14.07
C VAL A 69 21.67 -10.57 -12.74
N GLY A 70 22.57 -11.52 -12.48
CA GLY A 70 22.61 -12.28 -11.23
C GLY A 70 22.76 -11.38 -10.00
N TYR A 71 23.69 -10.43 -10.04
CA TYR A 71 23.86 -9.44 -8.96
C TYR A 71 22.63 -8.58 -8.77
N SER A 72 22.04 -8.05 -9.85
CA SER A 72 20.87 -7.16 -9.75
C SER A 72 19.66 -7.88 -9.16
N LEU A 73 19.42 -9.14 -9.54
CA LEU A 73 18.38 -9.97 -8.94
C LEU A 73 18.63 -10.20 -7.44
N GLY A 74 19.86 -10.58 -7.06
CA GLY A 74 20.23 -10.75 -5.66
C GLY A 74 20.12 -9.45 -4.84
N TYR A 75 20.51 -8.32 -5.40
CA TYR A 75 20.38 -7.00 -4.79
C TYR A 75 18.91 -6.64 -4.55
N MET A 76 18.04 -6.84 -5.55
CA MET A 76 16.60 -6.59 -5.40
C MET A 76 15.93 -7.50 -4.36
N MET A 77 16.38 -8.76 -4.25
CA MET A 77 15.91 -9.64 -3.18
C MET A 77 16.38 -9.13 -1.81
N GLY A 78 17.67 -8.83 -1.67
CA GLY A 78 18.26 -8.38 -0.40
C GLY A 78 17.76 -7.01 0.07
N SER A 79 17.50 -6.08 -0.84
CA SER A 79 17.04 -4.73 -0.52
C SER A 79 15.69 -4.70 0.18
N ASN A 80 14.85 -5.73 -0.04
CA ASN A 80 13.53 -5.85 0.60
C ASN A 80 13.58 -6.66 1.92
N VAL A 81 14.65 -7.43 2.15
CA VAL A 81 14.80 -8.31 3.33
C VAL A 81 15.33 -7.54 4.54
N HIS A 82 16.18 -6.53 4.32
CA HIS A 82 16.75 -5.73 5.41
C HIS A 82 15.66 -5.15 6.34
N ASP A 83 14.59 -4.60 5.78
CA ASP A 83 13.58 -3.89 6.56
C ASP A 83 12.63 -4.82 7.32
N VAL A 84 12.49 -6.09 6.88
CA VAL A 84 11.53 -7.06 7.43
C VAL A 84 12.19 -8.19 8.23
N ALA A 85 13.51 -8.36 8.10
CA ALA A 85 14.25 -9.47 8.68
C ALA A 85 15.69 -9.09 9.07
N SER A 86 15.86 -7.87 9.57
CA SER A 86 17.15 -7.37 10.08
C SER A 86 17.73 -8.18 11.24
N ASP A 87 16.89 -8.96 11.95
CA ASP A 87 17.30 -9.85 13.03
C ASP A 87 17.80 -11.23 12.55
N LEU A 88 17.63 -11.54 11.26
CA LEU A 88 18.10 -12.79 10.67
C LEU A 88 19.56 -12.70 10.22
N ARG A 89 20.26 -13.83 10.27
CA ARG A 89 21.62 -13.94 9.75
C ARG A 89 21.57 -14.04 8.22
N VAL A 90 22.15 -13.05 7.54
CA VAL A 90 22.25 -13.02 6.08
C VAL A 90 22.91 -14.29 5.53
N GLN A 91 23.90 -14.86 6.23
CA GLN A 91 24.55 -16.09 5.79
C GLN A 91 23.57 -17.28 5.70
N ASP A 92 22.59 -17.37 6.60
CA ASP A 92 21.60 -18.46 6.58
C ASP A 92 20.64 -18.32 5.39
N ILE A 93 20.23 -17.08 5.09
CA ILE A 93 19.37 -16.78 3.93
C ILE A 93 20.10 -17.11 2.63
N VAL A 94 21.37 -16.70 2.51
CA VAL A 94 22.22 -16.99 1.35
C VAL A 94 22.41 -18.50 1.20
N GLN A 95 22.69 -19.22 2.30
CA GLN A 95 22.82 -20.68 2.28
C GLN A 95 21.52 -21.35 1.81
N GLY A 96 20.37 -20.94 2.33
CA GLY A 96 19.06 -21.47 1.93
C GLY A 96 18.76 -21.23 0.45
N LEU A 97 19.09 -20.04 -0.07
CA LEU A 97 18.95 -19.72 -1.49
C LEU A 97 19.86 -20.60 -2.36
N GLN A 98 21.13 -20.75 -1.97
CA GLN A 98 22.10 -21.59 -2.68
C GLN A 98 21.68 -23.07 -2.70
N ASP A 99 21.23 -23.61 -1.56
CA ASP A 99 20.85 -25.00 -1.44
C ASP A 99 19.55 -25.31 -2.19
N GLY A 100 18.54 -24.43 -2.11
CA GLY A 100 17.31 -24.55 -2.87
C GLY A 100 17.56 -24.47 -4.37
N PHE A 101 18.38 -23.52 -4.82
CA PHE A 101 18.73 -23.36 -6.22
C PHE A 101 19.50 -24.57 -6.79
N ALA A 102 20.43 -25.13 -6.00
CA ALA A 102 21.17 -26.33 -6.36
C ALA A 102 20.37 -27.64 -6.21
N ASN A 103 19.10 -27.56 -5.79
CA ASN A 103 18.25 -28.71 -5.44
C ASN A 103 18.94 -29.67 -4.47
N LYS A 104 19.68 -29.14 -3.51
CA LYS A 104 20.35 -29.97 -2.50
C LYS A 104 19.31 -30.58 -1.55
N PRO A 105 19.56 -31.81 -1.06
CA PRO A 105 18.76 -32.36 0.01
C PRO A 105 18.85 -31.47 1.25
N THR A 106 17.72 -31.26 1.90
CA THR A 106 17.59 -30.47 3.12
C THR A 106 17.12 -31.35 4.26
N ASN A 107 17.58 -31.05 5.48
CA ASN A 107 17.15 -31.72 6.70
C ASN A 107 15.84 -31.13 7.27
N MET A 108 15.24 -30.14 6.59
CA MET A 108 13.94 -29.58 6.95
C MET A 108 12.87 -30.04 5.96
N THR A 109 11.75 -30.56 6.46
CA THR A 109 10.58 -30.84 5.61
C THR A 109 9.90 -29.53 5.18
N PRO A 110 9.14 -29.53 4.07
CA PRO A 110 8.35 -28.36 3.67
C PRO A 110 7.46 -27.82 4.80
N GLU A 111 6.86 -28.71 5.59
CA GLU A 111 6.02 -28.35 6.73
C GLU A 111 6.81 -27.66 7.84
N GLN A 112 8.03 -28.16 8.15
CA GLN A 112 8.90 -27.53 9.14
C GLN A 112 9.34 -26.13 8.70
N MET A 113 9.64 -25.94 7.41
CA MET A 113 9.95 -24.64 6.85
C MET A 113 8.75 -23.68 6.98
N GLN A 114 7.57 -24.12 6.57
CA GLN A 114 6.35 -23.32 6.66
C GLN A 114 6.02 -22.93 8.12
N GLN A 115 6.06 -23.88 9.05
CA GLN A 115 5.81 -23.61 10.47
C GLN A 115 6.83 -22.64 11.07
N THR A 116 8.11 -22.76 10.68
CA THR A 116 9.17 -21.87 11.16
C THR A 116 8.95 -20.44 10.68
N VAL A 117 8.60 -20.25 9.41
CA VAL A 117 8.29 -18.94 8.83
C VAL A 117 7.05 -18.34 9.48
N MET A 118 5.96 -19.10 9.62
CA MET A 118 4.74 -18.62 10.29
C MET A 118 4.99 -18.21 11.75
N ALA A 119 5.78 -18.98 12.49
CA ALA A 119 6.13 -18.65 13.88
C ALA A 119 7.02 -17.39 13.96
N TYR A 120 7.90 -17.19 12.98
CA TYR A 120 8.68 -15.97 12.85
C TYR A 120 7.78 -14.76 12.57
N GLU A 121 6.88 -14.85 11.59
CA GLU A 121 5.91 -13.80 11.26
C GLU A 121 5.06 -13.41 12.48
N GLN A 122 4.50 -14.38 13.19
CA GLN A 122 3.73 -14.14 14.42
C GLN A 122 4.54 -13.40 15.48
N ARG A 123 5.81 -13.77 15.65
CA ARG A 123 6.71 -13.09 16.59
C ARG A 123 6.99 -11.65 16.16
N GLN A 124 7.22 -11.42 14.87
CA GLN A 124 7.45 -10.07 14.34
C GLN A 124 6.18 -9.21 14.47
N THR A 125 5.00 -9.75 14.19
CA THR A 125 3.72 -9.05 14.41
C THR A 125 3.52 -8.71 15.89
N ALA A 126 3.74 -9.66 16.81
CA ALA A 126 3.63 -9.42 18.24
C ALA A 126 4.63 -8.34 18.71
N LYS A 127 5.87 -8.39 18.21
CA LYS A 127 6.89 -7.39 18.49
C LYS A 127 6.49 -6.00 17.98
N MET A 128 5.99 -5.90 16.74
CA MET A 128 5.51 -4.65 16.16
C MET A 128 4.36 -4.05 16.98
N LEU A 129 3.36 -4.86 17.35
CA LEU A 129 2.24 -4.45 18.20
C LEU A 129 2.71 -3.83 19.51
N GLN A 130 3.67 -4.50 20.17
CA GLN A 130 4.24 -4.06 21.44
C GLN A 130 5.10 -2.80 21.28
N ASP A 131 5.99 -2.78 20.29
CA ASP A 131 6.90 -1.66 20.03
C ASP A 131 6.10 -0.39 19.68
N ASN A 132 5.07 -0.50 18.85
CA ASN A 132 4.24 0.63 18.45
C ASN A 132 3.37 1.14 19.60
N LEU A 133 2.81 0.25 20.42
CA LEU A 133 2.10 0.64 21.63
C LEU A 133 3.02 1.42 22.58
N ALA A 134 4.22 0.88 22.86
CA ALA A 134 5.18 1.53 23.75
C ALA A 134 5.67 2.89 23.21
N LYS A 135 5.99 2.98 21.91
CA LYS A 135 6.34 4.24 21.24
C LYS A 135 5.20 5.25 21.33
N GLY A 136 3.97 4.81 21.07
CA GLY A 136 2.77 5.64 21.12
C GLY A 136 2.50 6.19 22.52
N GLU A 137 2.55 5.35 23.54
CA GLU A 137 2.39 5.75 24.94
C GLU A 137 3.49 6.73 25.38
N ALA A 138 4.74 6.44 25.05
CA ALA A 138 5.87 7.33 25.34
C ALA A 138 5.71 8.68 24.65
N PHE A 139 5.32 8.68 23.37
CA PHE A 139 5.05 9.89 22.60
C PHE A 139 3.94 10.72 23.24
N LEU A 140 2.79 10.12 23.55
CA LEU A 140 1.65 10.82 24.17
C LEU A 140 2.00 11.34 25.57
N ALA A 141 2.72 10.57 26.38
CA ALA A 141 3.15 11.00 27.71
C ALA A 141 4.12 12.18 27.66
N GLN A 142 4.99 12.25 26.66
CA GLN A 142 5.87 13.40 26.43
C GLN A 142 5.10 14.59 25.85
N ASN A 143 4.19 14.34 24.91
CA ASN A 143 3.41 15.37 24.25
C ASN A 143 2.48 16.10 25.23
N ALA A 144 1.84 15.38 26.16
CA ALA A 144 1.01 15.95 27.22
C ALA A 144 1.73 16.96 28.13
N LYS A 145 3.07 16.93 28.18
CA LYS A 145 3.88 17.86 28.98
C LYS A 145 4.18 19.18 28.26
N LYS A 146 3.91 19.25 26.95
CA LYS A 146 4.14 20.48 26.17
C LYS A 146 3.10 21.54 26.54
N PRO A 147 3.46 22.83 26.48
CA PRO A 147 2.48 23.90 26.66
C PRO A 147 1.36 23.78 25.61
N ASN A 148 0.16 24.24 25.96
CA ASN A 148 -1.03 24.29 25.09
C ASN A 148 -1.63 22.92 24.70
N ILE A 149 -1.01 21.81 25.08
CA ILE A 149 -1.62 20.48 24.91
C ILE A 149 -2.66 20.25 25.99
N LYS A 150 -3.89 19.95 25.56
CA LYS A 150 -5.01 19.54 26.42
C LYS A 150 -5.25 18.05 26.22
N THR A 151 -5.58 17.33 27.29
CA THR A 151 -5.89 15.90 27.25
C THR A 151 -7.31 15.68 27.77
N THR A 152 -8.13 14.95 27.02
CA THR A 152 -9.50 14.59 27.43
C THR A 152 -9.50 13.33 28.28
N ALA A 153 -10.65 12.99 28.88
CA ALA A 153 -10.79 11.78 29.69
C ALA A 153 -10.59 10.47 28.90
N SER A 154 -10.83 10.48 27.58
CA SER A 154 -10.58 9.32 26.72
C SER A 154 -9.09 9.13 26.41
N GLY A 155 -8.27 10.15 26.66
CA GLY A 155 -6.85 10.19 26.33
C GLY A 155 -6.55 10.85 24.98
N LEU A 156 -7.55 11.38 24.27
CA LEU A 156 -7.32 12.26 23.13
C LEU A 156 -6.54 13.49 23.60
N GLN A 157 -5.46 13.82 22.88
CA GLN A 157 -4.74 15.08 23.12
C GLN A 157 -4.95 16.03 21.95
N TYR A 158 -4.96 17.31 22.24
CA TYR A 158 -5.11 18.32 21.19
C TYR A 158 -4.42 19.64 21.53
N GLU A 159 -4.09 20.37 20.48
CA GLU A 159 -3.59 21.74 20.49
C GLU A 159 -4.54 22.60 19.65
N VAL A 160 -4.91 23.76 20.19
CA VAL A 160 -5.65 24.77 19.43
C VAL A 160 -4.64 25.58 18.62
N LEU A 161 -4.65 25.45 17.29
CA LEU A 161 -3.79 26.25 16.41
C LEU A 161 -4.46 27.57 16.02
N GLN A 162 -5.78 27.54 15.82
CA GLN A 162 -6.63 28.69 15.55
C GLN A 162 -8.02 28.45 16.13
N GLU A 163 -8.53 29.42 16.89
CA GLU A 163 -9.91 29.37 17.37
C GLU A 163 -10.90 29.76 16.28
N GLY A 164 -12.04 29.08 16.27
CA GLY A 164 -13.19 29.40 15.42
C GLY A 164 -14.27 30.11 16.23
N THR A 165 -15.13 30.84 15.53
CA THR A 165 -16.25 31.59 16.15
C THR A 165 -17.62 31.12 15.69
N GLY A 166 -17.68 30.11 14.81
CA GLY A 166 -18.94 29.61 14.27
C GLY A 166 -19.57 28.51 15.14
N ALA A 167 -20.51 27.77 14.52
CA ALA A 167 -21.26 26.73 15.21
C ALA A 167 -20.37 25.58 15.70
N LYS A 168 -20.74 24.99 16.82
CA LYS A 168 -20.09 23.80 17.38
C LYS A 168 -20.84 22.55 16.90
N PRO A 169 -20.17 21.59 16.25
CA PRO A 169 -20.84 20.41 15.70
C PRO A 169 -21.28 19.45 16.81
N LYS A 170 -22.37 18.73 16.55
CA LYS A 170 -22.81 17.56 17.30
C LYS A 170 -22.27 16.30 16.63
N ALA A 171 -22.20 15.19 17.38
CA ALA A 171 -21.77 13.89 16.86
C ALA A 171 -22.57 13.41 15.63
N THR A 172 -23.81 13.85 15.47
CA THR A 172 -24.71 13.47 14.37
C THR A 172 -24.63 14.41 13.15
N ASP A 173 -23.86 15.49 13.25
CA ASP A 173 -23.76 16.48 12.18
C ASP A 173 -22.85 16.00 11.04
N ILE A 174 -23.06 16.61 9.89
CA ILE A 174 -22.17 16.49 8.74
C ILE A 174 -21.21 17.68 8.79
N VAL A 175 -19.91 17.43 8.63
CA VAL A 175 -18.88 18.46 8.67
C VAL A 175 -18.08 18.48 7.38
N ALA A 176 -17.71 19.67 6.93
CA ALA A 176 -16.72 19.85 5.86
C ALA A 176 -15.39 20.26 6.50
N VAL A 177 -14.32 19.54 6.19
CA VAL A 177 -13.00 19.73 6.80
C VAL A 177 -11.88 19.73 5.78
N GLN A 178 -10.85 20.53 6.06
CA GLN A 178 -9.52 20.32 5.48
C GLN A 178 -8.67 19.57 6.49
N TYR A 179 -7.91 18.57 6.05
CA TYR A 179 -7.12 17.78 6.98
C TYR A 179 -5.84 17.20 6.38
N GLU A 180 -4.89 16.92 7.27
CA GLU A 180 -3.70 16.11 7.01
C GLU A 180 -3.52 15.12 8.16
N GLY A 181 -3.47 13.83 7.83
CA GLY A 181 -3.20 12.73 8.75
C GLY A 181 -1.79 12.17 8.56
N LYS A 182 -1.02 12.11 9.64
CA LYS A 182 0.33 11.54 9.66
C LYS A 182 0.60 10.69 10.89
N THR A 183 1.51 9.73 10.76
CA THR A 183 2.05 8.95 11.87
C THR A 183 3.08 9.76 12.66
N ILE A 184 3.47 9.29 13.85
CA ILE A 184 4.39 10.00 14.76
C ILE A 184 5.80 10.21 14.18
N ASP A 185 6.17 9.44 13.16
CA ASP A 185 7.40 9.56 12.37
C ASP A 185 7.31 10.62 11.25
N GLY A 186 6.13 11.23 11.05
CA GLY A 186 5.88 12.26 10.06
C GLY A 186 5.39 11.76 8.70
N LYS A 187 5.22 10.44 8.49
CA LYS A 187 4.70 9.91 7.23
C LYS A 187 3.21 10.27 7.07
N VAL A 188 2.90 11.03 6.02
CA VAL A 188 1.52 11.42 5.66
C VAL A 188 0.79 10.25 5.00
N PHE A 189 -0.16 9.65 5.71
CA PHE A 189 -0.96 8.54 5.16
C PHE A 189 -2.18 9.07 4.38
N ASP A 190 -2.81 10.15 4.82
CA ASP A 190 -3.99 10.72 4.15
C ASP A 190 -4.05 12.25 4.30
N SER A 191 -4.71 12.93 3.36
CA SER A 191 -4.90 14.38 3.39
C SER A 191 -5.93 14.81 2.37
N SER A 192 -6.69 15.88 2.64
CA SER A 192 -7.62 16.44 1.64
C SER A 192 -6.94 16.89 0.34
N ALA A 193 -5.65 17.26 0.38
CA ALA A 193 -4.85 17.54 -0.82
C ALA A 193 -4.75 16.35 -1.79
N LYS A 194 -4.76 15.10 -1.29
CA LYS A 194 -4.79 13.89 -2.13
C LYS A 194 -6.14 13.69 -2.81
N HIS A 195 -7.19 14.35 -2.33
CA HIS A 195 -8.58 14.26 -2.81
C HIS A 195 -9.01 15.50 -3.62
N GLY A 196 -8.05 16.20 -4.25
CA GLY A 196 -8.31 17.38 -5.08
C GLY A 196 -8.21 18.72 -4.35
N GLY A 197 -7.91 18.72 -3.05
CA GLY A 197 -7.62 19.93 -2.28
C GLY A 197 -8.85 20.70 -1.79
N GLU A 198 -10.05 20.29 -2.16
CA GLU A 198 -11.30 20.83 -1.63
C GLU A 198 -11.63 20.23 -0.24
N PRO A 199 -12.36 20.96 0.61
CA PRO A 199 -12.83 20.43 1.89
C PRO A 199 -13.63 19.13 1.72
N VAL A 200 -13.26 18.10 2.48
CA VAL A 200 -13.90 16.79 2.43
C VAL A 200 -15.05 16.73 3.43
N VAL A 201 -16.17 16.15 3.03
CA VAL A 201 -17.40 16.09 3.81
C VAL A 201 -17.54 14.73 4.49
N PHE A 202 -17.76 14.72 5.80
CA PHE A 202 -17.95 13.51 6.59
C PHE A 202 -19.16 13.60 7.51
N PRO A 203 -19.97 12.53 7.64
CA PRO A 203 -20.84 12.33 8.79
C PRO A 203 -19.97 12.08 10.03
N LEU A 204 -20.10 12.90 11.08
CA LEU A 204 -19.18 12.84 12.22
C LEU A 204 -19.30 11.55 13.06
N ASN A 205 -20.37 10.78 12.86
CA ASN A 205 -20.59 9.47 13.46
C ASN A 205 -20.07 8.28 12.62
N GLN A 206 -19.47 8.53 11.45
CA GLN A 206 -18.93 7.50 10.54
C GLN A 206 -17.40 7.59 10.40
N VAL A 207 -16.74 8.33 11.28
CA VAL A 207 -15.28 8.48 11.35
C VAL A 207 -14.74 7.81 12.60
N ILE A 208 -13.41 7.75 12.74
CA ILE A 208 -12.78 7.15 13.92
C ILE A 208 -13.23 7.87 15.22
N PRO A 209 -13.33 7.16 16.36
CA PRO A 209 -13.85 7.74 17.61
C PRO A 209 -13.14 9.04 18.03
N GLY A 210 -11.83 9.15 17.81
CA GLY A 210 -11.05 10.33 18.12
C GLY A 210 -11.43 11.56 17.28
N TRP A 211 -11.87 11.38 16.03
CA TRP A 211 -12.43 12.45 15.21
C TRP A 211 -13.81 12.84 15.72
N THR A 212 -14.69 11.85 15.96
CA THR A 212 -16.03 12.10 16.50
C THR A 212 -15.96 12.91 17.78
N GLU A 213 -15.07 12.56 18.72
CA GLU A 213 -14.85 13.32 19.94
C GLU A 213 -14.18 14.67 19.67
N GLY A 214 -13.07 14.69 18.93
CA GLY A 214 -12.21 15.86 18.76
C GLY A 214 -12.86 17.01 18.00
N VAL A 215 -13.58 16.72 16.92
CA VAL A 215 -14.23 17.75 16.11
C VAL A 215 -15.38 18.41 16.89
N GLN A 216 -16.04 17.68 17.79
CA GLN A 216 -17.00 18.25 18.74
C GLN A 216 -16.36 19.17 19.78
N LEU A 217 -15.04 19.32 19.84
CA LEU A 217 -14.36 20.34 20.66
C LEU A 217 -14.17 21.65 19.90
N MET A 218 -14.27 21.62 18.57
CA MET A 218 -14.01 22.74 17.68
C MET A 218 -15.25 23.60 17.46
N ASN A 219 -15.03 24.87 17.12
CA ASN A 219 -16.04 25.72 16.50
C ASN A 219 -15.77 25.81 15.00
N GLU A 220 -16.79 26.02 14.17
CA GLU A 220 -16.60 26.30 12.75
C GLU A 220 -15.61 27.48 12.55
N GLY A 221 -14.67 27.30 11.62
CA GLY A 221 -13.52 28.17 11.36
C GLY A 221 -12.28 27.88 12.21
N ALA A 222 -12.33 26.91 13.14
CA ALA A 222 -11.19 26.54 13.96
C ALA A 222 -10.22 25.61 13.23
N LYS A 223 -8.94 25.67 13.63
CA LYS A 223 -7.90 24.73 13.22
C LYS A 223 -7.21 24.13 14.43
N TYR A 224 -7.33 22.82 14.59
CA TYR A 224 -6.82 22.09 15.74
C TYR A 224 -5.84 21.02 15.26
N ARG A 225 -4.84 20.71 16.09
CA ARG A 225 -4.01 19.52 15.94
C ARG A 225 -4.45 18.50 16.97
N PHE A 226 -4.77 17.30 16.53
CA PHE A 226 -5.14 16.16 17.36
C PHE A 226 -4.03 15.11 17.38
N TYR A 227 -3.80 14.53 18.55
CA TYR A 227 -2.95 13.36 18.75
C TYR A 227 -3.82 12.25 19.30
N ILE A 228 -4.15 11.30 18.43
CA ILE A 228 -5.19 10.31 18.65
C ILE A 228 -4.53 8.98 19.04
N PRO A 229 -4.73 8.50 20.29
CA PRO A 229 -4.25 7.17 20.68
C PRO A 229 -4.89 6.07 19.84
N ALA A 230 -4.20 4.96 19.63
CA ALA A 230 -4.64 3.87 18.77
C ALA A 230 -6.07 3.37 19.08
N LYS A 231 -6.44 3.32 20.36
CA LYS A 231 -7.79 2.91 20.83
C LYS A 231 -8.93 3.83 20.37
N LEU A 232 -8.62 5.07 19.97
CA LEU A 232 -9.56 6.05 19.39
C LEU A 232 -9.38 6.17 17.86
N ALA A 233 -8.57 5.29 17.27
CA ALA A 233 -8.24 5.23 15.84
C ALA A 233 -8.45 3.80 15.31
N TYR A 234 -7.40 3.17 14.77
CA TYR A 234 -7.48 1.84 14.11
C TYR A 234 -7.01 0.67 15.00
N GLY A 235 -6.69 0.92 16.27
CA GLY A 235 -6.38 -0.13 17.25
C GLY A 235 -5.23 -1.07 16.86
N GLU A 236 -5.30 -2.31 17.33
CA GLU A 236 -4.31 -3.37 17.08
C GLU A 236 -4.33 -3.85 15.63
N GLN A 237 -5.41 -3.61 14.89
CA GLN A 237 -5.53 -4.02 13.49
C GLN A 237 -4.79 -3.05 12.55
N GLY A 238 -4.75 -1.77 12.90
CA GLY A 238 -4.24 -0.74 12.00
C GLY A 238 -5.10 -0.61 10.74
N ALA A 239 -4.53 0.00 9.69
CA ALA A 239 -5.12 0.06 8.35
C ALA A 239 -4.08 -0.48 7.35
N PRO A 240 -4.25 -1.71 6.84
CA PRO A 240 -3.27 -2.35 5.96
C PRO A 240 -2.80 -1.44 4.81
N GLY A 241 -1.49 -1.34 4.63
CA GLY A 241 -0.86 -0.49 3.60
C GLY A 241 -0.72 0.99 3.95
N ALA A 242 -1.40 1.49 4.98
CA ALA A 242 -1.40 2.91 5.34
C ALA A 242 -0.94 3.17 6.78
N ILE A 243 -1.47 2.43 7.76
CA ILE A 243 -1.31 2.67 9.19
C ILE A 243 -0.95 1.37 9.89
N GLU A 244 0.15 1.36 10.63
CA GLU A 244 0.58 0.19 11.39
C GLU A 244 -0.31 -0.06 12.62
N PRO A 245 -0.38 -1.32 13.10
CA PRO A 245 -0.97 -1.66 14.39
C PRO A 245 -0.53 -0.76 15.54
N ASN A 246 -1.46 -0.43 16.44
CA ASN A 246 -1.23 0.37 17.64
C ASN A 246 -0.60 1.75 17.40
N SER A 247 -0.74 2.30 16.19
CA SER A 247 -0.21 3.62 15.86
C SER A 247 -1.00 4.75 16.53
N VAL A 248 -0.26 5.72 17.10
CA VAL A 248 -0.80 7.05 17.40
C VAL A 248 -0.85 7.86 16.10
N LEU A 249 -1.97 8.53 15.86
CA LEU A 249 -2.15 9.37 14.68
C LEU A 249 -2.14 10.83 15.04
N ILE A 250 -1.55 11.65 14.17
CA ILE A 250 -1.54 13.09 14.28
C ILE A 250 -2.39 13.63 13.14
N PHE A 251 -3.41 14.41 13.48
CA PHE A 251 -4.26 15.07 12.50
C PHE A 251 -4.22 16.58 12.68
N ASP A 252 -3.92 17.30 11.62
CA ASP A 252 -4.25 18.73 11.53
C ASP A 252 -5.61 18.82 10.86
N ILE A 253 -6.59 19.41 11.54
CA ILE A 253 -7.97 19.53 11.04
C ILE A 253 -8.39 21.00 11.10
N GLU A 254 -8.89 21.51 9.99
CA GLU A 254 -9.59 22.78 9.89
C GLU A 254 -11.07 22.51 9.62
N LEU A 255 -11.93 22.96 10.54
CA LEU A 255 -13.38 22.78 10.42
C LEU A 255 -13.95 23.92 9.60
N VAL A 256 -14.23 23.65 8.32
CA VAL A 256 -14.69 24.65 7.35
C VAL A 256 -16.18 24.93 7.52
N LYS A 257 -16.99 23.88 7.71
CA LYS A 257 -18.45 24.00 7.79
C LYS A 257 -19.07 22.96 8.70
N VAL A 258 -20.08 23.35 9.47
CA VAL A 258 -20.99 22.45 10.19
C VAL A 258 -22.37 22.49 9.53
N ASN A 259 -22.81 21.33 9.06
CA ASN A 259 -24.14 21.13 8.49
C ASN A 259 -24.93 20.22 9.46
N PRO A 260 -26.02 20.70 10.09
CA PRO A 260 -26.90 19.84 10.85
C PRO A 260 -27.40 18.70 9.94
N PRO A 261 -27.65 17.49 10.47
CA PRO A 261 -28.26 16.44 9.67
C PRO A 261 -29.62 16.97 9.21
N THR A 262 -29.75 17.23 7.92
CA THR A 262 -31.05 17.57 7.36
C THR A 262 -31.90 16.31 7.43
N ASP A 263 -33.15 16.43 7.91
CA ASP A 263 -34.20 15.40 7.77
C ASP A 263 -34.57 15.11 6.29
N ASN A 264 -33.71 15.50 5.35
CA ASN A 264 -33.89 15.36 3.92
C ASN A 264 -32.50 15.34 3.25
N PRO A 265 -32.08 14.25 2.59
CA PRO A 265 -30.82 14.20 1.86
C PRO A 265 -30.94 15.09 0.62
N ALA A 266 -30.62 16.38 0.78
CA ALA A 266 -30.38 17.24 -0.36
C ALA A 266 -29.10 16.72 -1.05
N GLU A 267 -29.28 16.26 -2.28
CA GLU A 267 -28.23 15.87 -3.21
C GLU A 267 -27.04 16.85 -3.13
N PRO A 268 -25.79 16.35 -3.23
CA PRO A 268 -24.62 17.22 -3.31
C PRO A 268 -24.74 18.14 -4.53
N GLN A 269 -25.12 19.40 -4.29
CA GLN A 269 -25.03 20.48 -5.26
C GLN A 269 -23.54 20.78 -5.49
N GLY A 270 -22.96 20.12 -6.49
CA GLY A 270 -21.54 20.27 -6.82
C GLY A 270 -20.91 19.12 -7.60
N ALA A 271 -21.68 18.17 -8.14
CA ALA A 271 -21.15 17.30 -9.18
C ALA A 271 -21.10 18.09 -10.49
N VAL A 272 -19.87 18.37 -10.94
CA VAL A 272 -19.54 18.75 -12.31
C VAL A 272 -20.41 17.92 -13.26
N GLN A 273 -21.09 18.60 -14.20
CA GLN A 273 -21.79 17.96 -15.32
C GLN A 273 -20.78 17.18 -16.17
N GLY A 274 -20.43 15.97 -15.72
CA GLY A 274 -19.84 14.92 -16.52
C GLY A 274 -20.98 14.13 -17.15
N GLN A 275 -20.96 14.05 -18.46
CA GLN A 275 -21.92 13.29 -19.24
C GLN A 275 -21.84 11.80 -18.87
N GLU A 276 -22.67 11.33 -17.94
CA GLU A 276 -23.05 9.91 -17.90
C GLU A 276 -24.26 9.73 -18.81
N GLN A 277 -23.99 9.48 -20.09
CA GLN A 277 -24.94 8.82 -20.97
C GLN A 277 -25.09 7.38 -20.49
N GLY A 278 -25.97 7.16 -19.52
CA GLY A 278 -26.56 5.85 -19.32
C GLY A 278 -27.28 5.46 -20.60
N LEU A 279 -26.91 4.31 -21.17
CA LEU A 279 -27.63 3.72 -22.30
C LEU A 279 -29.09 3.51 -21.86
N ASP A 280 -29.99 4.34 -22.38
CA ASP A 280 -31.41 4.24 -22.04
C ASP A 280 -31.96 2.88 -22.49
N ALA A 281 -33.10 2.49 -21.90
CA ALA A 281 -33.72 1.20 -22.18
C ALA A 281 -34.06 1.00 -23.67
N ALA A 282 -34.24 2.09 -24.42
CA ALA A 282 -34.46 2.03 -25.87
C ALA A 282 -33.17 1.64 -26.61
N THR A 283 -32.02 2.18 -26.19
CA THR A 283 -30.71 1.86 -26.76
C THR A 283 -30.29 0.42 -26.42
N MET A 284 -30.59 -0.05 -25.21
CA MET A 284 -30.39 -1.47 -24.85
C MET A 284 -31.32 -2.41 -25.63
N ALA A 285 -32.57 -2.04 -25.87
CA ALA A 285 -33.49 -2.81 -26.69
C ALA A 285 -33.05 -2.87 -28.17
N GLU A 286 -32.48 -1.79 -28.70
CA GLU A 286 -31.91 -1.73 -30.05
C GLU A 286 -30.66 -2.60 -30.16
N LEU A 287 -29.77 -2.56 -29.15
CA LEU A 287 -28.57 -3.39 -29.10
C LEU A 287 -28.91 -4.89 -29.03
N GLN A 288 -29.95 -5.24 -28.27
CA GLN A 288 -30.42 -6.61 -28.14
C GLN A 288 -31.07 -7.12 -29.44
N ARG A 289 -31.83 -6.28 -30.15
CA ARG A 289 -32.33 -6.61 -31.50
C ARG A 289 -31.21 -6.82 -32.51
N GLN A 290 -30.15 -6.01 -32.46
CA GLN A 290 -29.00 -6.18 -33.36
C GLN A 290 -28.22 -7.46 -33.06
N LEU A 291 -28.10 -7.84 -31.78
CA LEU A 291 -27.45 -9.08 -31.37
C LEU A 291 -28.25 -10.31 -31.83
N GLU A 292 -29.57 -10.28 -31.69
CA GLU A 292 -30.46 -11.35 -32.15
C GLU A 292 -30.44 -11.50 -33.69
N ALA A 293 -30.38 -10.39 -34.43
CA ALA A 293 -30.27 -10.41 -35.89
C ALA A 293 -28.93 -11.01 -36.37
N GLN A 294 -27.82 -10.76 -35.68
CA GLN A 294 -26.52 -11.34 -36.00
C GLN A 294 -26.44 -12.84 -35.66
N MET A 295 -27.06 -13.27 -34.55
CA MET A 295 -27.09 -14.69 -34.18
C MET A 295 -28.06 -15.50 -35.05
N GLY A 296 -29.15 -14.89 -35.54
CA GLY A 296 -30.05 -15.54 -36.50
C GLY A 296 -29.39 -15.83 -37.85
N ALA A 297 -28.56 -14.92 -38.35
CA ALA A 297 -27.84 -15.07 -39.62
C ALA A 297 -26.76 -16.17 -39.58
N ALA A 298 -26.19 -16.47 -38.41
CA ALA A 298 -25.19 -17.53 -38.24
C ALA A 298 -25.78 -18.96 -38.28
N SER A 299 -27.09 -19.13 -38.08
CA SER A 299 -27.75 -20.44 -38.12
C SER A 299 -28.28 -20.84 -39.51
N ALA A 300 -28.32 -19.91 -40.46
CA ALA A 300 -28.81 -20.16 -41.82
C ALA A 300 -27.68 -20.41 -42.85
N ALA A 301 -26.42 -20.47 -42.41
CA ALA A 301 -25.24 -20.67 -43.25
C ALA A 301 -24.56 -22.05 -43.04
N GLN A 302 -25.30 -23.05 -42.53
CA GLN A 302 -24.91 -24.46 -42.55
C GLN A 302 -25.90 -25.27 -43.39
#